data_AF-A0A0C9TUB7-F1
#
_entry.id   AF-A0A0C9TUB7-F1
#
_cell.length_a   1.000
_cell.length_b   1.000
_cell.length_c   1.000
_cell.angle_alpha   90.00
_cell.angle_beta   90.00
_cell.angle_gamma   90.00
#
_symmetry.space_group_name_H-M   'P 1'
#
loop_
_entity.id
_entity.type
_entity.pdbx_description
1 polymer ?
#
loop_
_entity_poly.entity_id
_entity_poly.type
_entity_poly.pdbx_seq_one_letter_code
_entity_poly.pdbx_strand_id
1 'polypeptide(L)'
;MAKLSALLSFSTLAIQAIAFPQYQPLAGLSERELEDILPRLNVVTPPPPPGPPSDTSVKLVNDAAHPFMPLRYGDMRGPCPGLNTLASHGYLPRNGIVTPTQIINAVQDGFNMDNRLALILTYATMLVDGNPLTNLMSIGGKSALTGLDPPKPAIIGGLDTHAVFEGDVSMTRADFFFGDNHSFNQTLFNQFANFSERFGGGNYNLTAAAEYRFFRIQQSISDNPQFSFIAPRYFTAYFEAAFPLVFFVDGRTANGQLSMENALSFFRDMHFPDDFHRA
;
A
#
# COMPACT_ATOMS: atom_id res chain seq x y z
N MET A 1 56.59 44.39 21.80
CA MET A 1 56.31 42.97 21.49
C MET A 1 55.04 42.41 22.15
N ALA A 2 54.55 42.94 23.28
CA ALA A 2 53.35 42.41 23.95
C ALA A 2 51.97 42.69 23.30
N LYS A 3 51.87 43.63 22.33
CA LYS A 3 50.60 43.97 21.68
C LYS A 3 50.27 43.15 20.43
N LEU A 4 51.24 42.44 19.86
CA LEU A 4 51.04 41.62 18.65
C LEU A 4 50.55 40.20 18.99
N SER A 5 50.98 39.66 20.14
CA SER A 5 50.56 38.33 20.59
C SER A 5 49.08 38.25 21.00
N ALA A 6 48.51 39.33 21.56
CA ALA A 6 47.11 39.35 21.95
C ALA A 6 46.14 39.35 20.75
N LEU A 7 46.49 40.01 19.64
CA LEU A 7 45.66 40.00 18.43
C LEU A 7 45.67 38.64 17.73
N LEU A 8 46.79 37.91 17.76
CA LEU A 8 46.89 36.57 17.19
C LEU A 8 46.11 35.53 18.01
N SER A 9 46.05 35.70 19.34
CA SER A 9 45.26 34.81 20.21
C SER A 9 43.75 35.00 20.04
N PHE A 10 43.29 36.23 19.75
CA PHE A 10 41.87 36.48 19.49
C PHE A 10 41.43 36.01 18.09
N SER A 11 42.31 36.06 17.08
CA SER A 11 41.98 35.56 15.74
C SER A 11 41.96 34.03 15.67
N THR A 12 42.80 33.31 16.44
CA THR A 12 42.74 31.84 16.50
C THR A 12 41.54 31.31 17.29
N LEU A 13 41.07 32.03 18.31
CA LEU A 13 39.82 31.72 19.03
C LEU A 13 38.58 32.00 18.18
N ALA A 14 38.60 33.01 17.31
CA ALA A 14 37.49 33.31 16.40
C ALA A 14 37.33 32.25 15.29
N ILE A 15 38.40 31.56 14.89
CA ILE A 15 38.38 30.54 13.83
C ILE A 15 37.88 29.18 14.36
N GLN A 16 38.02 28.89 15.66
CA GLN A 16 37.57 27.61 16.24
C GLN A 16 36.07 27.56 16.55
N ALA A 17 35.35 28.68 16.52
CA ALA A 17 33.91 28.72 16.79
C ALA A 17 33.01 28.45 15.57
N ILE A 18 33.57 28.29 14.37
CA ILE A 18 32.78 28.05 13.13
C ILE A 18 32.81 26.56 12.72
N ALA A 19 33.52 25.70 13.46
CA ALA A 19 33.80 24.33 13.03
C ALA A 19 32.62 23.34 13.15
N PHE A 20 31.49 23.72 13.75
CA PHE A 20 30.26 22.93 13.70
C PHE A 20 29.06 23.89 13.66
N PRO A 21 28.16 23.82 12.65
CA PRO A 21 26.88 24.47 12.76
C PRO A 21 26.12 23.82 13.93
N GLN A 22 26.23 24.42 15.12
CA GLN A 22 25.39 24.07 16.24
C GLN A 22 23.94 24.43 15.88
N TYR A 23 23.04 23.44 16.00
CA TYR A 23 21.58 23.59 15.92
C TYR A 23 20.95 23.74 14.54
N GLN A 24 21.38 22.99 13.53
CA GLN A 24 20.46 22.65 12.45
C GLN A 24 19.67 21.40 12.87
N PRO A 25 18.32 21.45 12.92
CA PRO A 25 17.47 20.27 13.05
C PRO A 25 17.92 19.18 12.07
N LEU A 26 17.81 17.91 12.48
CA LEU A 26 18.07 16.75 11.60
C LEU A 26 17.26 16.79 10.30
N ALA A 27 16.17 17.56 10.29
CA ALA A 27 15.31 17.81 9.13
C ALA A 27 15.83 18.90 8.16
N GLY A 28 16.94 19.57 8.45
CA GLY A 28 17.49 20.65 7.61
C GLY A 28 16.65 21.93 7.55
N LEU A 29 15.72 22.11 8.50
CA LEU A 29 14.85 23.28 8.61
C LEU A 29 15.44 24.32 9.57
N SER A 30 15.34 25.61 9.24
CA SER A 30 15.67 26.67 10.19
C SER A 30 14.71 26.71 11.38
N GLU A 31 15.14 27.33 12.48
CA GLU A 31 14.30 27.53 13.68
C GLU A 31 12.98 28.24 13.34
N ARG A 32 13.03 29.24 12.45
CA ARG A 32 11.84 29.98 12.00
C ARG A 32 10.88 29.09 11.19
N GLU A 33 11.40 28.21 10.34
CA GLU A 33 10.57 27.25 9.59
C GLU A 33 9.93 26.25 10.56
N LEU A 34 10.66 25.83 11.59
CA LEU A 34 10.13 24.94 12.62
C LEU A 34 9.04 25.62 13.46
N GLU A 35 9.23 26.87 13.87
CA GLU A 35 8.21 27.68 14.57
C GLU A 35 6.93 27.86 13.74
N ASP A 36 7.04 27.97 12.41
CA ASP A 36 5.88 28.06 11.51
C ASP A 36 5.20 26.69 11.29
N ILE A 37 5.98 25.61 11.19
CA ILE A 37 5.46 24.26 10.87
C ILE A 37 4.85 23.58 12.10
N LEU A 38 5.54 23.56 13.24
CA LEU A 38 5.12 22.78 14.42
C LEU A 38 3.68 23.06 14.88
N PRO A 39 3.18 24.31 14.93
CA PRO A 39 1.81 24.59 15.37
C PRO A 39 0.73 24.04 14.43
N ARG A 40 1.09 23.71 13.18
CA ARG A 40 0.19 23.20 12.14
C ARG A 40 0.25 21.68 11.98
N LEU A 41 1.21 21.02 12.64
CA LEU A 41 1.36 19.57 12.58
C LEU A 41 0.44 18.90 13.60
N ASN A 42 -0.44 18.02 13.11
CA ASN A 42 -1.18 17.10 13.97
C ASN A 42 -0.37 15.80 14.13
N VAL A 43 0.58 15.80 15.06
CA VAL A 43 1.43 14.63 15.31
C VAL A 43 0.71 13.62 16.20
N VAL A 44 0.62 12.37 15.75
CA VAL A 44 0.01 11.25 16.46
C VAL A 44 1.11 10.27 16.84
N THR A 45 1.16 9.85 18.10
CA THR A 45 1.94 8.68 18.51
C THR A 45 1.15 7.42 18.15
N PRO A 46 1.63 6.58 17.21
CA PRO A 46 0.89 5.37 16.83
C PRO A 46 0.79 4.40 18.01
N PRO A 47 -0.34 3.69 18.18
CA PRO A 47 -0.41 2.60 19.14
C PRO A 47 0.51 1.44 18.71
N PRO A 48 0.84 0.51 19.63
CA PRO A 48 1.51 -0.73 19.25
C PRO A 48 0.72 -1.50 18.18
N PRO A 49 1.40 -2.21 17.28
CA PRO A 49 0.74 -3.03 16.27
C PRO A 49 -0.17 -4.09 16.92
N PRO A 50 -1.36 -4.38 16.33
CA PRO A 50 -2.19 -5.48 16.77
C PRO A 50 -1.46 -6.83 16.67
N GLY A 51 -1.69 -7.69 17.66
CA GLY A 51 -1.25 -9.08 17.62
C GLY A 51 -2.13 -9.95 16.69
N PRO A 52 -1.83 -11.26 16.59
CA PRO A 52 -2.67 -12.20 15.85
C PRO A 52 -4.07 -12.31 16.48
N PRO A 53 -5.12 -12.55 15.67
CA PRO A 53 -6.47 -12.77 16.20
C PRO A 53 -6.51 -14.05 17.04
N SER A 54 -7.34 -14.06 18.07
CA SER A 54 -7.55 -15.25 18.92
C SER A 54 -8.32 -16.36 18.21
N ASP A 55 -9.08 -16.01 17.16
CA ASP A 55 -9.86 -16.93 16.35
C ASP A 55 -9.47 -16.77 14.88
N THR A 56 -8.85 -17.81 14.33
CA THR A 56 -8.46 -17.95 12.92
C THR A 56 -9.31 -18.99 12.20
N SER A 57 -10.49 -19.34 12.73
CA SER A 57 -11.39 -20.29 12.08
C SER A 57 -12.05 -19.68 10.85
N VAL A 58 -12.48 -20.59 9.96
CA VAL A 58 -13.35 -20.28 8.83
C VAL A 58 -14.64 -19.66 9.36
N LYS A 59 -14.95 -18.45 8.91
CA LYS A 59 -16.17 -17.72 9.33
C LYS A 59 -16.73 -16.89 8.19
N LEU A 60 -18.04 -16.67 8.21
CA LEU A 60 -18.72 -15.74 7.33
C LEU A 60 -18.16 -14.33 7.54
N VAL A 61 -17.76 -13.67 6.46
CA VAL A 61 -17.24 -12.28 6.50
C VAL A 61 -18.05 -11.32 5.65
N ASN A 62 -18.81 -11.84 4.68
CA ASN A 62 -19.89 -11.08 4.04
C ASN A 62 -21.16 -11.20 4.90
N ASP A 63 -21.15 -10.53 6.06
CA ASP A 63 -22.22 -10.60 7.06
C ASP A 63 -23.01 -9.28 7.21
N ALA A 64 -24.03 -9.28 8.07
CA ALA A 64 -24.88 -8.12 8.30
C ALA A 64 -24.16 -6.94 8.99
N ALA A 65 -23.03 -7.18 9.66
CA ALA A 65 -22.20 -6.13 10.26
C ALA A 65 -21.25 -5.50 9.22
N HIS A 66 -20.91 -6.24 8.16
CA HIS A 66 -20.02 -5.82 7.08
C HIS A 66 -20.72 -5.83 5.70
N PRO A 67 -21.88 -5.17 5.53
CA PRO A 67 -22.58 -5.17 4.25
C PRO A 67 -21.77 -4.38 3.21
N PHE A 68 -21.85 -4.81 1.95
CA PHE A 68 -21.36 -4.01 0.85
C PHE A 68 -22.09 -2.67 0.79
N MET A 69 -21.37 -1.59 0.49
CA MET A 69 -21.97 -0.32 0.11
C MET A 69 -21.25 0.27 -1.11
N PRO A 70 -21.98 0.84 -2.08
CA PRO A 70 -21.39 1.48 -3.23
C PRO A 70 -20.56 2.70 -2.82
N LEU A 71 -19.57 3.04 -3.65
CA LEU A 71 -18.71 4.20 -3.44
C LEU A 71 -19.51 5.50 -3.38
N ARG A 72 -19.11 6.37 -2.45
CA ARG A 72 -19.56 7.75 -2.37
C ARG A 72 -18.51 8.67 -3.00
N TYR A 73 -18.94 9.88 -3.32
CA TYR A 73 -18.02 10.91 -3.77
C TYR A 73 -16.92 11.16 -2.72
N GLY A 74 -15.65 11.03 -3.13
CA GLY A 74 -14.49 11.20 -2.26
C GLY A 74 -14.01 9.92 -1.57
N ASP A 75 -14.68 8.78 -1.73
CA ASP A 75 -14.17 7.50 -1.24
C ASP A 75 -12.96 7.06 -2.08
N MET A 76 -11.84 6.79 -1.41
CA MET A 76 -10.60 6.37 -2.05
C MET A 76 -10.55 4.85 -2.24
N ARG A 77 -10.17 4.42 -3.44
CA ARG A 77 -9.82 3.04 -3.81
C ARG A 77 -8.58 3.09 -4.67
N GLY A 78 -7.81 2.00 -4.69
CA GLY A 78 -6.52 1.97 -5.38
C GLY A 78 -6.20 0.63 -6.04
N PRO A 79 -4.92 0.29 -6.20
CA PRO A 79 -4.51 -0.89 -6.95
C PRO A 79 -4.78 -2.22 -6.22
N CYS A 80 -5.00 -2.19 -4.90
CA CYS A 80 -5.16 -3.40 -4.09
C CYS A 80 -6.65 -3.85 -4.01
N PRO A 81 -7.05 -4.94 -4.69
CA PRO A 81 -8.44 -5.43 -4.63
C PRO A 81 -8.86 -5.88 -3.23
N GLY A 82 -7.92 -6.39 -2.41
CA GLY A 82 -8.20 -6.79 -1.03
C GLY A 82 -8.62 -5.61 -0.16
N LEU A 83 -7.79 -4.57 -0.07
CA LEU A 83 -8.10 -3.37 0.71
C LEU A 83 -9.34 -2.64 0.19
N ASN A 84 -9.52 -2.61 -1.13
CA ASN A 84 -10.72 -2.05 -1.76
C ASN A 84 -11.99 -2.78 -1.31
N THR A 85 -11.94 -4.11 -1.24
CA THR A 85 -13.07 -4.93 -0.78
C THR A 85 -13.36 -4.69 0.71
N LEU A 86 -12.31 -4.70 1.54
CA LEU A 86 -12.45 -4.44 2.98
C LEU A 86 -13.04 -3.05 3.28
N ALA A 87 -12.64 -2.01 2.54
CA ALA A 87 -13.24 -0.69 2.66
C ALA A 87 -14.70 -0.66 2.15
N SER A 88 -15.02 -1.38 1.08
CA SER A 88 -16.38 -1.45 0.54
C SER A 88 -17.34 -2.30 1.39
N HIS A 89 -16.82 -3.10 2.31
CA HIS A 89 -17.59 -3.85 3.32
C HIS A 89 -17.51 -3.25 4.73
N GLY A 90 -16.73 -2.18 4.93
CA GLY A 90 -16.66 -1.49 6.22
C GLY A 90 -15.75 -2.13 7.26
N TYR A 91 -14.94 -3.12 6.88
CA TYR A 91 -13.79 -3.57 7.70
C TYR A 91 -12.75 -2.46 7.85
N LEU A 92 -12.60 -1.65 6.81
CA LEU A 92 -11.86 -0.39 6.83
C LEU A 92 -12.83 0.79 6.79
N PRO A 93 -12.41 1.99 7.24
CA PRO A 93 -13.08 3.24 6.91
C PRO A 93 -13.44 3.28 5.43
N ARG A 94 -14.75 3.43 5.13
CA ARG A 94 -15.27 3.30 3.75
C ARG A 94 -14.73 4.38 2.80
N ASN A 95 -14.27 5.50 3.35
CA ASN A 95 -13.60 6.57 2.61
C ASN A 95 -12.18 6.21 2.15
N GLY A 96 -11.62 5.07 2.58
CA GLY A 96 -10.30 4.62 2.18
C GLY A 96 -9.12 5.37 2.82
N ILE A 97 -9.37 6.16 3.87
CA ILE A 97 -8.32 6.80 4.68
C ILE A 97 -8.18 6.02 5.97
N VAL A 98 -7.01 5.44 6.19
CA VAL A 98 -6.81 4.36 7.15
C VAL A 98 -5.55 4.56 7.98
N THR A 99 -5.56 4.01 9.19
CA THR A 99 -4.36 3.84 10.04
C THR A 99 -3.76 2.45 9.84
N PRO A 100 -2.47 2.24 10.17
CA PRO A 100 -1.85 0.91 10.16
C PRO A 100 -2.63 -0.13 10.99
N THR A 101 -3.07 0.24 12.20
CA THR A 101 -3.88 -0.62 13.07
C THR A 101 -5.16 -1.09 12.41
N GLN A 102 -5.86 -0.19 11.70
CA GLN A 102 -7.08 -0.54 10.97
C GLN A 102 -6.79 -1.51 9.83
N ILE A 103 -5.71 -1.32 9.07
CA ILE A 103 -5.31 -2.26 8.00
C ILE A 103 -5.04 -3.64 8.59
N ILE A 104 -4.18 -3.73 9.61
CA ILE A 104 -3.77 -5.01 10.22
C ILE A 104 -4.97 -5.76 10.77
N ASN A 105 -5.89 -5.08 11.46
CA ASN A 105 -7.12 -5.72 11.93
C ASN A 105 -8.00 -6.17 10.75
N ALA A 106 -8.24 -5.30 9.76
CA ALA A 106 -9.13 -5.61 8.65
C ALA A 106 -8.67 -6.79 7.80
N VAL A 107 -7.37 -6.88 7.47
CA VAL A 107 -6.84 -8.00 6.66
C VAL A 107 -6.85 -9.32 7.44
N GLN A 108 -6.63 -9.28 8.76
CA GLN A 108 -6.78 -10.45 9.63
C GLN A 108 -8.26 -10.85 9.76
N ASP A 109 -9.15 -9.89 9.97
CA ASP A 109 -10.56 -10.17 10.25
C ASP A 109 -11.35 -10.58 9.01
N GLY A 110 -11.13 -9.91 7.88
CA GLY A 110 -11.86 -10.16 6.63
C GLY A 110 -11.24 -11.22 5.72
N PHE A 111 -9.92 -11.45 5.80
CA PHE A 111 -9.22 -12.41 4.93
C PHE A 111 -8.37 -13.44 5.67
N ASN A 112 -8.31 -13.40 7.01
CA ASN A 112 -7.45 -14.27 7.82
C ASN A 112 -5.97 -14.21 7.41
N MET A 113 -5.51 -13.06 6.93
CA MET A 113 -4.10 -12.84 6.62
C MET A 113 -3.26 -13.05 7.88
N ASP A 114 -2.15 -13.77 7.77
CA ASP A 114 -1.28 -13.98 8.93
C ASP A 114 -0.73 -12.63 9.46
N ASN A 115 -0.59 -12.53 10.78
CA ASN A 115 -0.19 -11.30 11.44
C ASN A 115 1.15 -10.77 10.91
N ARG A 116 2.13 -11.65 10.65
CA ARG A 116 3.46 -11.22 10.23
C ARG A 116 3.42 -10.59 8.84
N LEU A 117 2.70 -11.19 7.91
CA LEU A 117 2.49 -10.61 6.58
C LEU A 117 1.72 -9.30 6.66
N ALA A 118 0.65 -9.25 7.47
CA ALA A 118 -0.14 -8.03 7.68
C ALA A 118 0.74 -6.87 8.19
N LEU A 119 1.61 -7.13 9.17
CA LEU A 119 2.56 -6.15 9.70
C LEU A 119 3.54 -5.67 8.63
N ILE A 120 4.18 -6.60 7.91
CA ILE A 120 5.19 -6.26 6.90
C ILE A 120 4.58 -5.38 5.80
N LEU A 121 3.45 -5.80 5.22
CA LEU A 121 2.82 -5.06 4.12
C LEU A 121 2.30 -3.69 4.57
N THR A 122 1.66 -3.63 5.75
CA THR A 122 1.08 -2.39 6.27
C THR A 122 2.16 -1.37 6.59
N TYR A 123 3.22 -1.74 7.29
CA TYR A 123 4.26 -0.78 7.66
C TYR A 123 5.19 -0.45 6.49
N ALA A 124 5.41 -1.37 5.55
CA ALA A 124 6.15 -1.07 4.33
C ALA A 124 5.43 0.00 3.48
N THR A 125 4.12 -0.15 3.28
CA THR A 125 3.30 0.86 2.57
C THR A 125 3.18 2.16 3.36
N MET A 126 2.90 2.09 4.67
CA MET A 126 2.85 3.28 5.52
C MET A 126 4.13 4.12 5.46
N LEU A 127 5.29 3.47 5.38
CA LEU A 127 6.58 4.16 5.35
C LEU A 127 6.80 4.96 4.06
N VAL A 128 6.32 4.45 2.91
CA VAL A 128 6.61 5.05 1.60
C VAL A 128 5.44 5.88 1.03
N ASP A 129 4.20 5.54 1.39
CA ASP A 129 2.97 6.12 0.86
C ASP A 129 2.12 6.86 1.90
N GLY A 130 2.27 6.50 3.18
CA GLY A 130 1.50 7.05 4.29
C GLY A 130 2.15 8.25 4.96
N ASN A 131 1.36 9.03 5.70
CA ASN A 131 1.86 10.16 6.48
C ASN A 131 2.23 9.69 7.90
N PRO A 132 3.53 9.54 8.23
CA PRO A 132 3.95 9.04 9.54
C PRO A 132 3.66 10.03 10.68
N LEU A 133 3.43 11.31 10.38
CA LEU A 133 3.12 12.31 11.40
C LEU A 133 1.68 12.17 11.88
N THR A 134 0.73 11.98 10.97
CA THR A 134 -0.70 11.84 11.32
C THR A 134 -1.13 10.39 11.55
N ASN A 135 -0.25 9.43 11.24
CA ASN A 135 -0.53 7.99 11.27
C ASN A 135 -1.66 7.57 10.29
N LEU A 136 -1.79 8.26 9.16
CA LEU A 136 -2.84 8.02 8.15
C LEU A 136 -2.25 7.74 6.76
N MET A 137 -2.92 6.87 6.01
CA MET A 137 -2.60 6.52 4.63
C MET A 137 -3.89 6.44 3.81
N SER A 138 -3.81 6.81 2.52
CA SER A 138 -4.88 6.56 1.55
C SER A 138 -4.65 5.20 0.88
N ILE A 139 -5.70 4.36 0.78
CA ILE A 139 -5.63 3.10 0.03
C ILE A 139 -5.72 3.29 -1.49
N GLY A 140 -5.89 4.53 -1.95
CA GLY A 140 -5.79 4.95 -3.34
C GLY A 140 -4.80 6.11 -3.48
N GLY A 141 -5.10 7.07 -4.34
CA GLY A 141 -4.22 8.22 -4.58
C GLY A 141 -4.11 9.24 -3.44
N LYS A 142 -3.37 10.31 -3.72
CA LYS A 142 -3.04 11.35 -2.74
C LYS A 142 -4.31 12.02 -2.22
N SER A 143 -4.38 12.22 -0.90
CA SER A 143 -5.54 12.86 -0.26
C SER A 143 -5.09 13.82 0.83
N ALA A 144 -5.68 15.03 0.86
CA ALA A 144 -5.45 15.99 1.94
C ALA A 144 -5.94 15.48 3.31
N LEU A 145 -6.77 14.42 3.33
CA LEU A 145 -7.26 13.79 4.56
C LEU A 145 -6.16 13.05 5.34
N THR A 146 -5.00 12.78 4.72
CA THR A 146 -3.82 12.25 5.46
C THR A 146 -3.03 13.35 6.16
N GLY A 147 -3.43 14.61 6.05
CA GLY A 147 -2.83 15.76 6.73
C GLY A 147 -1.73 16.46 5.93
N LEU A 148 -1.03 17.38 6.59
CA LEU A 148 0.04 18.15 5.96
C LEU A 148 1.22 17.24 5.61
N ASP A 149 1.71 17.36 4.38
CA ASP A 149 2.86 16.59 3.94
C ASP A 149 4.13 17.01 4.70
N PRO A 150 4.98 16.04 5.09
CA PRO A 150 6.35 16.34 5.50
C PRO A 150 7.15 16.90 4.30
N PRO A 151 8.30 17.54 4.56
CA PRO A 151 9.17 18.04 3.49
C PRO A 151 9.62 16.95 2.51
N LYS A 152 9.95 17.37 1.29
CA LYS A 152 10.59 16.51 0.28
C LYS A 152 11.88 15.87 0.85
N PRO A 153 12.23 14.64 0.44
CA PRO A 153 11.71 13.90 -0.72
C PRO A 153 10.48 13.00 -0.43
N ALA A 154 9.86 13.09 0.75
CA ALA A 154 8.65 12.33 1.04
C ALA A 154 7.49 12.70 0.09
N ILE A 155 6.72 11.70 -0.35
CA ILE A 155 5.68 11.86 -1.38
C ILE A 155 4.27 11.94 -0.76
N ILE A 156 3.99 11.04 0.20
CA ILE A 156 2.68 10.87 0.85
C ILE A 156 1.56 10.80 -0.20
N GLY A 157 1.74 9.93 -1.19
CA GLY A 157 0.85 9.87 -2.35
C GLY A 157 -0.25 8.84 -2.23
N GLY A 158 -0.30 8.06 -1.15
CA GLY A 158 -1.17 6.89 -1.05
C GLY A 158 -0.74 5.75 -1.99
N LEU A 159 -1.48 4.65 -1.97
CA LEU A 159 -1.09 3.42 -2.67
C LEU A 159 -1.06 3.51 -4.20
N ASP A 160 -1.59 4.58 -4.82
CA ASP A 160 -1.47 4.78 -6.27
C ASP A 160 -0.06 5.32 -6.65
N THR A 161 0.80 5.61 -5.68
CA THR A 161 2.15 6.14 -5.93
C THR A 161 3.03 5.09 -6.62
N HIS A 162 3.41 5.38 -7.85
CA HIS A 162 4.25 4.48 -8.64
C HIS A 162 5.69 4.38 -8.10
N ALA A 163 6.26 3.19 -8.24
CA ALA A 163 7.68 2.85 -8.00
C ALA A 163 8.17 2.96 -6.55
N VAL A 164 7.25 3.03 -5.57
CA VAL A 164 7.57 2.91 -4.14
C VAL A 164 7.00 1.65 -3.51
N PHE A 165 5.78 1.27 -3.89
CA PHE A 165 5.18 -0.02 -3.57
C PHE A 165 4.36 -0.55 -4.76
N GLU A 166 3.45 0.27 -5.28
CA GLU A 166 2.81 0.06 -6.60
C GLU A 166 3.89 0.03 -7.68
N GLY A 167 3.70 -0.82 -8.69
CA GLY A 167 4.58 -0.85 -9.83
C GLY A 167 4.04 -1.68 -10.98
N ASP A 168 4.84 -1.75 -12.03
CA ASP A 168 4.50 -2.40 -13.29
C ASP A 168 4.15 -3.88 -13.13
N VAL A 169 3.63 -4.47 -14.20
CA VAL A 169 3.23 -5.89 -14.28
C VAL A 169 2.10 -6.26 -13.33
N SER A 170 1.22 -5.32 -12.98
CA SER A 170 0.01 -5.66 -12.23
C SER A 170 -0.88 -6.65 -13.03
N MET A 171 -1.59 -7.52 -12.30
CA MET A 171 -2.39 -8.59 -12.92
C MET A 171 -3.66 -8.04 -13.59
N THR A 172 -4.25 -6.97 -13.05
CA THR A 172 -5.52 -6.40 -13.55
C THR A 172 -5.50 -4.88 -13.63
N ARG A 173 -4.35 -4.24 -13.41
CA ARG A 173 -4.09 -2.80 -13.50
C ARG A 173 -3.00 -2.56 -14.55
N ALA A 174 -3.08 -1.47 -15.29
CA ALA A 174 -2.06 -1.14 -16.28
C ALA A 174 -0.77 -0.66 -15.61
N ASP A 175 0.34 -0.70 -16.34
CA ASP A 175 1.59 -0.08 -15.89
C ASP A 175 1.42 1.45 -15.85
N PHE A 176 2.12 2.11 -14.94
CA PHE A 176 2.00 3.57 -14.73
C PHE A 176 2.31 4.39 -15.98
N PHE A 177 3.23 3.91 -16.82
CA PHE A 177 3.56 4.54 -18.11
C PHE A 177 2.33 4.79 -18.99
N PHE A 178 1.30 3.95 -18.90
CA PHE A 178 0.07 4.08 -19.69
C PHE A 178 -0.99 5.01 -19.06
N GLY A 179 -0.72 5.57 -17.88
CA GLY A 179 -1.47 6.67 -17.27
C GLY A 179 -2.33 6.29 -16.06
N ASP A 180 -2.93 5.10 -16.02
CA ASP A 180 -3.79 4.65 -14.92
C ASP A 180 -3.32 3.29 -14.36
N ASN A 181 -2.62 3.34 -13.23
CA ASN A 181 -2.02 2.20 -12.53
C ASN A 181 -2.90 1.57 -11.43
N HIS A 182 -4.10 2.08 -11.21
CA HIS A 182 -4.90 1.73 -10.03
C HIS A 182 -6.30 1.23 -10.38
N SER A 183 -6.91 1.73 -11.46
CA SER A 183 -8.24 1.30 -11.88
C SER A 183 -8.23 -0.12 -12.44
N PHE A 184 -9.32 -0.84 -12.22
CA PHE A 184 -9.56 -2.12 -12.86
C PHE A 184 -9.51 -1.97 -14.39
N ASN A 185 -8.71 -2.80 -15.06
CA ASN A 185 -8.58 -2.82 -16.50
C ASN A 185 -9.24 -4.08 -17.08
N GLN A 186 -10.37 -3.91 -17.78
CA GLN A 186 -11.13 -5.01 -18.36
C GLN A 186 -10.32 -5.82 -19.38
N THR A 187 -9.46 -5.18 -20.17
CA THR A 187 -8.61 -5.88 -21.15
C THR A 187 -7.62 -6.82 -20.47
N LEU A 188 -6.96 -6.36 -19.40
CA LEU A 188 -6.07 -7.21 -18.62
C LEU A 188 -6.85 -8.32 -17.90
N PHE A 189 -8.03 -8.03 -17.35
CA PHE A 189 -8.86 -9.08 -16.75
C PHE A 189 -9.31 -10.14 -17.77
N ASN A 190 -9.61 -9.75 -19.01
CA ASN A 190 -9.92 -10.71 -20.07
C ASN A 190 -8.71 -11.63 -20.38
N GLN A 191 -7.48 -11.09 -20.32
CA GLN A 191 -6.27 -11.91 -20.44
C GLN A 191 -6.10 -12.84 -19.23
N PHE A 192 -6.28 -12.33 -18.01
CA PHE A 192 -6.29 -13.12 -16.77
C PHE A 192 -7.26 -14.32 -16.87
N ALA A 193 -8.48 -14.07 -17.35
CA ALA A 193 -9.49 -15.11 -17.57
C ALA A 193 -9.09 -16.10 -18.67
N ASN A 194 -8.51 -15.61 -19.78
CA ASN A 194 -8.02 -16.48 -20.86
C ASN A 194 -6.90 -17.42 -20.40
N PHE A 195 -5.97 -16.94 -19.57
CA PHE A 195 -4.92 -17.77 -18.99
C PHE A 195 -5.50 -18.78 -17.97
N SER A 196 -6.50 -18.37 -17.20
CA SER A 196 -7.22 -19.27 -16.29
C SER A 196 -7.94 -20.40 -17.04
N GLU A 197 -8.57 -20.11 -18.17
CA GLU A 197 -9.17 -21.12 -19.05
C GLU A 197 -8.10 -22.09 -19.59
N ARG A 198 -7.01 -21.55 -20.15
CA ARG A 198 -5.97 -22.35 -20.82
C ARG A 198 -5.14 -23.21 -19.88
N PHE A 199 -4.84 -22.72 -18.68
CA PHE A 199 -3.85 -23.33 -17.79
C PHE A 199 -4.43 -23.74 -16.43
N GLY A 200 -5.62 -23.26 -16.08
CA GLY A 200 -6.27 -23.53 -14.80
C GLY A 200 -7.59 -24.29 -14.89
N GLY A 201 -7.97 -24.76 -16.09
CA GLY A 201 -9.22 -25.49 -16.30
C GLY A 201 -10.46 -24.63 -16.01
N GLY A 202 -10.39 -23.34 -16.33
CA GLY A 202 -11.45 -22.36 -16.12
C GLY A 202 -11.37 -21.59 -14.79
N ASN A 203 -10.52 -22.02 -13.86
CA ASN A 203 -10.27 -21.32 -12.60
C ASN A 203 -8.90 -20.65 -12.59
N TYR A 204 -8.76 -19.59 -11.81
CA TYR A 204 -7.44 -19.06 -11.47
C TYR A 204 -6.83 -19.94 -10.37
N ASN A 205 -5.72 -20.58 -10.71
CA ASN A 205 -4.94 -21.42 -9.81
C ASN A 205 -3.44 -21.12 -9.94
N LEU A 206 -2.59 -21.85 -9.20
CA LEU A 206 -1.15 -21.59 -9.19
C LEU A 206 -0.51 -21.68 -10.60
N THR A 207 -0.96 -22.61 -11.44
CA THR A 207 -0.44 -22.76 -12.81
C THR A 207 -0.83 -21.56 -13.66
N ALA A 208 -2.11 -21.16 -13.66
CA ALA A 208 -2.56 -19.96 -14.36
C ALA A 208 -1.87 -18.69 -13.84
N ALA A 209 -1.63 -18.60 -12.53
CA ALA A 209 -0.91 -17.49 -11.90
C ALA A 209 0.53 -17.37 -12.43
N ALA A 210 1.26 -18.47 -12.49
CA ALA A 210 2.64 -18.50 -12.97
C ALA A 210 2.74 -18.08 -14.44
N GLU A 211 1.91 -18.68 -15.30
CA GLU A 211 1.88 -18.39 -16.74
C GLU A 211 1.49 -16.93 -17.01
N TYR A 212 0.45 -16.43 -16.33
CA TYR A 212 0.00 -15.05 -16.55
C TYR A 212 0.96 -14.01 -15.97
N ARG A 213 1.58 -14.26 -14.81
CA ARG A 213 2.63 -13.40 -14.24
C ARG A 213 3.80 -13.27 -15.22
N PHE A 214 4.27 -14.39 -15.78
CA PHE A 214 5.35 -14.36 -16.77
C PHE A 214 4.94 -13.61 -18.04
N PHE A 215 3.72 -13.86 -18.55
CA PHE A 215 3.18 -13.11 -19.68
C PHE A 215 3.14 -11.60 -19.42
N ARG A 216 2.66 -11.15 -18.25
CA ARG A 216 2.62 -9.71 -17.90
C ARG A 216 4.00 -9.09 -17.88
N ILE A 217 5.02 -9.80 -17.38
CA ILE A 217 6.41 -9.35 -17.44
C ILE A 217 6.88 -9.18 -18.89
N GLN A 218 6.66 -10.18 -19.75
CA GLN A 218 7.04 -10.09 -21.16
C GLN A 218 6.31 -8.95 -21.88
N GLN A 219 5.02 -8.76 -21.59
CA GLN A 219 4.23 -7.68 -22.16
C GLN A 219 4.78 -6.32 -21.75
N SER A 220 5.10 -6.10 -20.46
CA SER A 220 5.69 -4.84 -20.02
C SER A 220 7.09 -4.61 -20.59
N ILE A 221 7.93 -5.65 -20.73
CA ILE A 221 9.23 -5.54 -21.42
C ILE A 221 9.06 -5.06 -22.88
N SER A 222 8.03 -5.56 -23.57
CA SER A 222 7.75 -5.21 -24.96
C SER A 222 7.17 -3.81 -25.11
N ASP A 223 6.20 -3.46 -24.27
CA ASP A 223 5.27 -2.36 -24.55
C ASP A 223 5.55 -1.12 -23.71
N ASN A 224 6.22 -1.25 -22.57
CA ASN A 224 6.50 -0.16 -21.63
C ASN A 224 7.99 0.25 -21.69
N PRO A 225 8.35 1.38 -22.33
CA PRO A 225 9.73 1.86 -22.42
C PRO A 225 10.30 2.37 -21.09
N GLN A 226 9.46 2.52 -20.06
CA GLN A 226 9.84 2.88 -18.69
C GLN A 226 9.71 1.71 -17.71
N PHE A 227 9.61 0.48 -18.23
CA PHE A 227 9.42 -0.71 -17.41
C PHE A 227 10.44 -0.83 -16.28
N SER A 228 9.92 -0.99 -15.06
CA SER A 228 10.71 -1.21 -13.85
C SER A 228 10.24 -2.45 -13.09
N PHE A 229 11.16 -3.36 -12.79
CA PHE A 229 10.87 -4.58 -12.04
C PHE A 229 11.99 -4.95 -11.08
N ILE A 230 12.27 -4.02 -10.16
CA ILE A 230 13.27 -4.16 -9.10
C ILE A 230 12.59 -4.19 -7.73
N ALA A 231 13.36 -4.43 -6.66
CA ALA A 231 12.82 -4.42 -5.30
C ALA A 231 12.27 -3.03 -4.91
N PRO A 232 11.16 -2.95 -4.15
CA PRO A 232 10.41 -4.07 -3.58
C PRO A 232 9.43 -4.75 -4.56
N ARG A 233 9.11 -4.11 -5.70
CA ARG A 233 8.10 -4.57 -6.67
C ARG A 233 8.33 -6.00 -7.17
N TYR A 234 9.58 -6.38 -7.38
CA TYR A 234 9.94 -7.75 -7.77
C TYR A 234 9.30 -8.78 -6.83
N PHE A 235 9.37 -8.58 -5.51
CA PHE A 235 8.80 -9.52 -4.53
C PHE A 235 7.27 -9.41 -4.46
N THR A 236 6.74 -8.19 -4.37
CA THR A 236 5.30 -7.98 -4.18
C THR A 236 4.50 -8.48 -5.38
N ALA A 237 5.00 -8.33 -6.61
CA ALA A 237 4.34 -8.84 -7.80
C ALA A 237 4.16 -10.37 -7.82
N TYR A 238 5.05 -11.14 -7.19
CA TYR A 238 4.88 -12.60 -7.05
C TYR A 238 3.95 -12.95 -5.88
N PHE A 239 4.04 -12.26 -4.74
CA PHE A 239 3.09 -12.46 -3.64
C PHE A 239 1.66 -12.17 -4.07
N GLU A 240 1.43 -11.05 -4.75
CA GLU A 240 0.12 -10.61 -5.23
C GLU A 240 -0.48 -11.55 -6.28
N ALA A 241 0.34 -12.28 -7.04
CA ALA A 241 -0.15 -13.32 -7.95
C ALA A 241 -0.65 -14.56 -7.19
N ALA A 242 -0.14 -14.82 -5.98
CA ALA A 242 -0.61 -15.93 -5.14
C ALA A 242 -1.81 -15.55 -4.26
N PHE A 243 -1.95 -14.28 -3.86
CA PHE A 243 -3.00 -13.84 -2.94
C PHE A 243 -4.43 -14.22 -3.32
N PRO A 244 -4.88 -14.16 -4.59
CA PRO A 244 -6.23 -14.59 -4.95
C PRO A 244 -6.50 -16.07 -4.63
N LEU A 245 -5.47 -16.91 -4.68
CA LEU A 245 -5.56 -18.34 -4.36
C LEU A 245 -5.76 -18.61 -2.87
N VAL A 246 -5.24 -17.70 -2.04
CA VAL A 246 -5.21 -17.83 -0.59
C VAL A 246 -6.39 -17.10 0.06
N PHE A 247 -6.70 -15.90 -0.43
CA PHE A 247 -7.62 -14.99 0.25
C PHE A 247 -8.96 -14.80 -0.46
N PHE A 248 -9.08 -15.11 -1.75
CA PHE A 248 -10.33 -14.91 -2.52
C PHE A 248 -11.08 -16.22 -2.79
N VAL A 249 -10.51 -17.37 -2.43
CA VAL A 249 -11.19 -18.67 -2.45
C VAL A 249 -11.96 -18.82 -1.13
N ASP A 250 -13.23 -19.25 -1.20
CA ASP A 250 -14.05 -19.43 0.00
C ASP A 250 -13.41 -20.47 0.94
N GLY A 251 -13.26 -20.08 2.20
CA GLY A 251 -12.55 -20.82 3.23
C GLY A 251 -13.10 -22.19 3.54
N ARG A 252 -14.38 -22.46 3.25
CA ARG A 252 -14.97 -23.80 3.40
C ARG A 252 -14.40 -24.80 2.40
N THR A 253 -13.85 -24.30 1.28
CA THR A 253 -13.22 -25.11 0.24
C THR A 253 -11.71 -25.02 0.27
N ALA A 254 -11.15 -23.81 0.41
CA ALA A 254 -9.72 -23.52 0.51
C ALA A 254 -8.83 -24.33 -0.46
N ASN A 255 -9.31 -24.60 -1.68
CA ASN A 255 -8.68 -25.51 -2.64
C ASN A 255 -7.71 -24.82 -3.61
N GLY A 256 -7.49 -23.52 -3.45
CA GLY A 256 -6.65 -22.71 -4.34
C GLY A 256 -7.19 -22.57 -5.77
N GLN A 257 -8.49 -22.81 -5.99
CA GLN A 257 -9.16 -22.66 -7.28
C GLN A 257 -10.16 -21.50 -7.19
N LEU A 258 -9.78 -20.34 -7.73
CA LEU A 258 -10.64 -19.16 -7.74
C LEU A 258 -11.46 -19.11 -9.04
N SER A 259 -12.79 -19.16 -8.93
CA SER A 259 -13.67 -19.00 -10.09
C SER A 259 -13.55 -17.61 -10.70
N MET A 260 -13.79 -17.48 -12.01
CA MET A 260 -13.76 -16.17 -12.69
C MET A 260 -14.84 -15.22 -12.18
N GLU A 261 -15.99 -15.75 -11.78
CA GLU A 261 -17.06 -14.96 -11.15
C GLU A 261 -16.57 -14.31 -9.84
N ASN A 262 -16.00 -15.11 -8.93
CA ASN A 262 -15.47 -14.59 -7.67
C ASN A 262 -14.28 -13.66 -7.91
N ALA A 263 -13.39 -14.00 -8.84
CA ALA A 263 -12.29 -13.11 -9.23
C ALA A 263 -12.80 -11.74 -9.67
N LEU A 264 -13.84 -11.70 -10.53
CA LEU A 264 -14.43 -10.46 -11.01
C LEU A 264 -15.05 -9.65 -9.85
N SER A 265 -15.74 -10.34 -8.93
CA SER A 265 -16.33 -9.74 -7.72
C SER A 265 -15.28 -8.97 -6.90
N PHE A 266 -14.10 -9.56 -6.66
CA PHE A 266 -13.03 -8.89 -5.94
C PHE A 266 -12.29 -7.82 -6.77
N PHE A 267 -11.90 -8.14 -8.01
CA PHE A 267 -11.01 -7.27 -8.80
C PHE A 267 -11.70 -6.04 -9.38
N ARG A 268 -12.98 -6.18 -9.76
CA ARG A 268 -13.80 -5.11 -10.38
C ARG A 268 -14.78 -4.53 -9.38
N ASP A 269 -15.56 -5.39 -8.72
CA ASP A 269 -16.72 -4.94 -7.93
C ASP A 269 -16.35 -4.57 -6.50
N MET A 270 -15.15 -4.97 -6.04
CA MET A 270 -14.66 -4.75 -4.68
C MET A 270 -15.63 -5.32 -3.66
N HIS A 271 -16.15 -6.50 -3.95
CA HIS A 271 -17.27 -7.13 -3.26
C HIS A 271 -16.86 -8.55 -2.85
N PHE A 272 -17.14 -8.95 -1.61
CA PHE A 272 -17.06 -10.35 -1.22
C PHE A 272 -18.18 -11.13 -1.90
N PRO A 273 -17.96 -12.32 -2.48
CA PRO A 273 -19.07 -13.16 -2.95
C PRO A 273 -20.15 -13.35 -1.86
N ASP A 274 -21.39 -13.61 -2.28
CA ASP A 274 -22.45 -13.89 -1.33
C ASP A 274 -22.09 -15.12 -0.48
N ASP A 275 -22.40 -15.06 0.82
CA ASP A 275 -22.06 -16.12 1.79
C ASP A 275 -20.55 -16.45 1.85
N PHE A 276 -19.67 -15.50 1.48
CA PHE A 276 -18.23 -15.73 1.48
C PHE A 276 -17.66 -15.91 2.89
N HIS A 277 -16.95 -17.00 3.09
CA HIS A 277 -16.20 -17.30 4.31
C HIS A 277 -14.71 -17.08 4.10
N ARG A 278 -14.02 -16.42 5.03
CA ARG A 278 -12.55 -16.40 5.05
C ARG A 278 -12.02 -17.81 5.34
N ALA A 279 -10.85 -18.16 4.79
CA ALA A 279 -10.13 -19.41 5.06
C ALA A 279 -9.47 -19.40 6.44
#